data_AF-A0A6B3NQ50-F1
#
_entry.id   AF-A0A6B3NQ50-F1
#
_cell.length_a   1.000
_cell.length_b   1.000
_cell.length_c   1.000
_cell.angle_alpha   90.00
_cell.angle_beta   90.00
_cell.angle_gamma   90.00
#
_symmetry.space_group_name_H-M   'P 1'
#
loop_
_entity.id
_entity.type
_entity.pdbx_description
1 polymer ?
#
loop_
_entity_poly.entity_id
_entity_poly.type
_entity_poly.pdbx_seq_one_letter_code
_entity_poly.pdbx_strand_id
1 'polypeptide(L)'
;SLVLLKEYIPGDRRLLVAYVLPKKGESLRVGELRSFLKQKLPDYMVPSFFVLLDALPLTLNGKVDHRALLALDLSQPDLQETFVAPRTSVEKQIADIWSQFLKLEKVGIHNNFFELGGDSLIATQIISRLNNAFNIKLPLSVLFELSTIAQLNKTIETNLWTAQYISNSASKTTYKGNLKQFRFPESIPLSFAQQRLWFLNQLENNNSAYNIPYGYRLTGNLSIKALAQSLNEIIRRHEILRTTFASAEIEPKQVISSNIQITLTIIDLQELSTEEKQIKVQQITTEEAQQTFELTSGFLFRAKLLRLSVQEHILLLNLHHIVSDGWSFDIFFRELTELYTAFSTNQPSPLSELPIQYADFAHWQREWLQGEVLESQLNYWKQQLSGSLPILQLPTDYPHPRVQTYKGAYNP
;
A
#
# COMPACT_ATOMS: atom_id res chain seq x y z
N SER A 1 -11.59 6.96 38.62
CA SER A 1 -11.42 7.79 37.41
C SER A 1 -12.32 7.22 36.33
N LEU A 2 -13.17 8.03 35.70
CA LEU A 2 -13.91 7.60 34.50
C LEU A 2 -13.05 7.89 33.29
N VAL A 3 -12.92 6.91 32.39
CA VAL A 3 -12.24 7.08 31.10
C VAL A 3 -13.27 6.84 30.01
N LEU A 4 -13.51 7.86 29.18
CA LEU A 4 -14.37 7.74 28.00
C LEU A 4 -13.49 7.77 26.77
N LEU A 5 -13.49 6.66 26.02
CA LEU A 5 -12.71 6.47 24.82
C LEU A 5 -13.62 6.72 23.62
N LYS A 6 -13.22 7.63 22.73
CA LYS A 6 -14.01 7.94 21.54
C LYS A 6 -13.12 8.11 20.32
N GLU A 7 -13.59 7.56 19.21
CA GLU A 7 -13.01 7.81 17.89
C GLU A 7 -13.22 9.28 17.52
N TYR A 8 -12.12 9.99 17.31
CA TYR A 8 -12.04 11.29 16.68
C TYR A 8 -11.53 11.11 15.26
N ILE A 9 -12.20 11.73 14.29
CA ILE A 9 -11.88 11.59 12.87
C ILE A 9 -11.50 12.95 12.31
N PRO A 10 -10.23 13.40 12.43
CA PRO A 10 -9.74 14.51 11.64
C PRO A 10 -9.45 14.02 10.21
N GLY A 11 -10.15 14.58 9.24
CA GLY A 11 -10.07 14.15 7.85
C GLY A 11 -10.65 12.74 7.64
N ASP A 12 -9.77 11.73 7.67
CA ASP A 12 -10.04 10.34 7.23
C ASP A 12 -9.42 9.25 8.15
N ARG A 13 -8.85 9.62 9.30
CA ARG A 13 -8.15 8.68 10.22
C ARG A 13 -8.84 8.60 11.56
N ARG A 14 -8.99 7.38 12.10
CA ARG A 14 -9.58 7.15 13.43
C ARG A 14 -8.50 7.32 14.50
N LEU A 15 -8.57 8.40 15.26
CA LEU A 15 -7.74 8.64 16.44
C LEU A 15 -8.56 8.40 17.70
N LEU A 16 -7.94 7.92 18.77
CA LEU A 16 -8.62 7.69 20.03
C LEU A 16 -8.37 8.86 20.99
N VAL A 17 -9.44 9.43 21.53
CA VAL A 17 -9.39 10.47 22.57
C VAL A 17 -9.92 9.89 23.88
N ALA A 18 -9.14 10.03 24.96
CA ALA A 18 -9.53 9.64 26.30
C ALA A 18 -9.83 10.87 27.15
N TYR A 19 -11.07 10.98 27.62
CA TYR A 19 -11.47 11.97 28.63
C TYR A 19 -11.25 11.38 30.01
N VAL A 20 -10.44 12.04 30.84
CA VAL A 20 -9.97 11.52 32.13
C VAL A 20 -10.37 12.47 33.26
N LEU A 21 -11.13 11.96 34.22
CA LEU A 21 -11.45 12.69 35.45
C LEU A 21 -10.52 12.21 36.58
N PRO A 22 -9.59 13.06 37.07
CA PRO A 22 -8.76 12.72 38.21
C PRO A 22 -9.59 12.64 39.51
N LYS A 23 -9.15 11.82 40.45
CA LYS A 23 -9.80 11.77 41.77
C LYS A 23 -9.45 13.06 42.53
N LYS A 24 -10.40 13.59 43.32
CA LYS A 24 -10.24 14.86 44.04
C LYS A 24 -8.98 14.81 44.93
N GLY A 25 -8.02 15.71 44.67
CA GLY A 25 -6.74 15.80 45.40
C GLY A 25 -5.58 15.03 44.77
N GLU A 26 -5.78 14.33 43.65
CA GLU A 26 -4.72 13.63 42.91
C GLU A 26 -4.38 14.40 41.62
N SER A 27 -3.09 14.60 41.35
CA SER A 27 -2.60 15.07 40.06
C SER A 27 -2.27 13.86 39.18
N LEU A 28 -2.95 13.72 38.04
CA LEU A 28 -2.66 12.66 37.07
C LEU A 28 -1.80 13.20 35.93
N ARG A 29 -0.68 12.53 35.67
CA ARG A 29 0.18 12.84 34.53
C ARG A 29 -0.19 11.97 33.34
N VAL A 30 -0.40 12.60 32.18
CA VAL A 30 -0.74 11.92 30.94
C VAL A 30 0.33 10.90 30.53
N GLY A 31 1.61 11.22 30.75
CA GLY A 31 2.72 10.30 30.45
C GLY A 31 2.66 8.99 31.23
N GLU A 32 2.28 9.05 32.52
CA GLU A 32 2.13 7.86 33.37
C GLU A 32 0.93 7.01 32.92
N LEU A 33 -0.20 7.66 32.57
CA LEU A 33 -1.37 6.99 32.01
C LEU A 33 -1.04 6.28 30.69
N ARG A 34 -0.32 6.95 29.79
CA ARG A 34 0.09 6.38 28.50
C ARG A 34 1.00 5.18 28.70
N SER A 35 2.04 5.30 29.53
CA SER A 35 2.95 4.20 29.85
C SER A 35 2.21 3.01 30.49
N PHE A 36 1.26 3.27 31.38
CA PHE A 36 0.44 2.23 32.00
C PHE A 36 -0.44 1.51 30.97
N LEU A 37 -1.06 2.24 30.03
CA LEU A 37 -1.90 1.64 28.99
C LEU A 37 -1.07 0.82 28.00
N LYS A 38 0.13 1.26 27.62
CA LYS A 38 1.03 0.50 26.74
C LYS A 38 1.47 -0.85 27.31
N GLN A 39 1.51 -0.97 28.63
CA GLN A 39 1.82 -2.25 29.28
C GLN A 39 0.66 -3.27 29.18
N LYS A 40 -0.55 -2.81 28.84
CA LYS A 40 -1.79 -3.62 28.92
C LYS A 40 -2.59 -3.67 27.62
N LEU A 41 -2.35 -2.75 26.70
CA LEU A 41 -3.10 -2.60 25.46
C LEU A 41 -2.14 -2.53 24.27
N PRO A 42 -2.53 -3.09 23.11
CA PRO A 42 -1.85 -2.85 21.85
C PRO A 42 -1.82 -1.35 21.52
N ASP A 43 -0.79 -0.90 20.79
CA ASP A 43 -0.55 0.52 20.50
C ASP A 43 -1.76 1.22 19.85
N TYR A 44 -2.49 0.55 18.95
CA TYR A 44 -3.67 1.12 18.29
C TYR A 44 -4.88 1.33 19.22
N MET A 45 -4.88 0.71 20.41
CA MET A 45 -5.90 0.93 21.45
C MET A 45 -5.48 2.01 22.46
N VAL A 46 -4.23 2.46 22.43
CA VAL A 46 -3.75 3.52 23.31
C VAL A 46 -4.22 4.86 22.75
N PRO A 47 -4.95 5.67 23.54
CA PRO A 47 -5.43 6.99 23.09
C PRO A 47 -4.30 7.89 22.60
N SER A 48 -4.50 8.48 21.42
CA SER A 48 -3.61 9.51 20.88
C SER A 48 -3.63 10.75 21.78
N PHE A 49 -4.82 11.11 22.28
CA PHE A 49 -5.03 12.30 23.12
C PHE A 49 -5.66 11.95 24.46
N PHE A 50 -5.26 12.68 25.50
CA PHE A 50 -5.85 12.63 26.83
C PHE A 50 -6.34 14.03 27.20
N VAL A 51 -7.61 14.14 27.56
CA VAL A 51 -8.25 15.39 27.97
C VAL A 51 -8.59 15.26 29.45
N LEU A 52 -7.89 15.99 30.30
CA LEU A 52 -8.21 16.07 31.73
C LEU A 52 -9.44 16.96 31.90
N LEU A 53 -10.44 16.45 32.63
CA LEU A 53 -11.67 17.18 32.92
C LEU A 53 -11.78 17.42 34.43
N ASP A 54 -12.27 18.59 34.83
CA ASP A 54 -12.64 18.86 36.22
C ASP A 54 -13.97 18.20 36.61
N ALA A 55 -14.87 18.07 35.63
CA ALA A 55 -16.16 17.41 35.77
C ALA A 55 -16.63 16.84 34.44
N LEU A 56 -17.42 15.76 34.49
CA LEU A 56 -18.07 15.22 33.29
C LEU A 56 -19.32 16.04 32.98
N PRO A 57 -19.49 16.51 31.73
CA PRO A 57 -20.74 17.13 31.33
C PRO A 57 -21.83 16.05 31.30
N LEU A 58 -22.95 16.32 31.95
CA LEU A 58 -24.09 15.43 32.02
C LEU A 58 -25.28 16.07 31.31
N THR A 59 -26.05 15.24 30.60
CA THR A 59 -27.37 15.59 30.08
C THR A 59 -28.35 15.76 31.24
N LEU A 60 -29.50 16.39 30.98
CA LEU A 60 -30.60 16.54 31.95
C LEU A 60 -31.07 15.20 32.57
N ASN A 61 -30.81 14.07 31.89
CA ASN A 61 -31.15 12.73 32.34
C ASN A 61 -30.01 12.02 33.11
N GLY A 62 -28.93 12.75 33.48
CA GLY A 62 -27.80 12.22 34.24
C GLY A 62 -26.84 11.32 33.45
N LYS A 63 -27.03 11.15 32.14
CA LYS A 63 -26.07 10.47 31.24
C LYS A 63 -24.99 11.42 30.78
N VAL A 64 -23.80 10.92 30.45
CA VAL A 64 -22.72 11.76 29.89
C VAL A 64 -23.16 12.44 28.59
N ASP A 65 -22.96 13.76 28.53
CA ASP A 65 -23.24 14.55 27.34
C ASP A 65 -22.07 14.45 26.35
N HIS A 66 -22.19 13.52 25.42
CA HIS A 66 -21.19 13.30 24.38
C HIS A 66 -21.07 14.44 23.37
N ARG A 67 -22.08 15.31 23.23
CA ARG A 67 -22.00 16.47 22.33
C ARG A 67 -21.20 17.59 22.98
N ALA A 68 -21.44 17.83 24.26
CA ALA A 68 -20.64 18.77 25.05
C ALA A 68 -19.16 18.37 25.08
N LEU A 69 -18.85 17.07 25.21
CA LEU A 69 -17.46 16.57 25.12
C LEU A 69 -16.82 16.81 23.75
N LEU A 70 -17.57 16.67 22.65
CA LEU A 70 -17.06 16.89 21.30
C LEU A 70 -16.88 18.38 20.94
N ALA A 71 -17.65 19.25 21.60
CA ALA A 71 -17.55 20.70 21.43
C ALA A 71 -16.39 21.30 22.25
N LEU A 72 -15.78 20.53 23.16
CA LEU A 72 -14.52 20.91 23.78
C LEU A 72 -13.47 21.01 22.68
N ASP A 73 -12.81 22.17 22.63
CA ASP A 73 -11.87 22.49 21.58
C ASP A 73 -10.66 21.53 21.61
N LEU A 74 -10.69 20.52 20.75
CA LEU A 74 -9.58 19.58 20.55
C LEU A 74 -8.41 20.22 19.78
N SER A 75 -8.51 21.49 19.39
CA SER A 75 -7.36 22.24 18.85
C SER A 75 -6.36 22.65 19.94
N GLN A 76 -6.74 22.48 21.21
CA GLN A 76 -5.83 22.52 22.36
C GLN A 76 -6.08 21.31 23.27
N PRO A 77 -5.68 20.09 22.85
CA PRO A 77 -5.33 19.12 23.86
C PRO A 77 -4.16 19.75 24.62
N ASP A 78 -4.14 19.63 25.94
CA ASP A 78 -2.98 20.00 26.73
C ASP A 78 -1.82 19.05 26.37
N LEU A 79 -1.19 19.32 25.23
CA LEU A 79 0.12 18.89 24.75
C LEU A 79 1.22 19.58 25.58
N GLN A 80 0.88 20.01 26.81
CA GLN A 80 1.73 20.79 27.71
C GLN A 80 2.92 19.98 28.24
N GLU A 81 2.95 18.67 28.04
CA GLU A 81 4.20 17.92 28.06
C GLU A 81 4.36 17.16 26.74
N THR A 82 5.12 17.77 25.81
CA THR A 82 5.89 17.20 24.67
C THR A 82 5.58 17.68 23.25
N PHE A 83 4.68 18.65 23.00
CA PHE A 83 4.73 19.35 21.70
C PHE A 83 5.90 20.33 21.68
N VAL A 84 7.06 19.82 21.25
CA VAL A 84 8.22 20.62 20.92
C VAL A 84 8.18 20.84 19.41
N ALA A 85 7.96 22.07 18.98
CA ALA A 85 7.98 22.44 17.57
C ALA A 85 9.37 22.17 16.97
N PRO A 86 9.46 21.92 15.65
CA PRO A 86 10.73 21.81 14.95
C PRO A 86 11.62 23.02 15.20
N ARG A 87 12.87 22.77 15.61
CA ARG A 87 13.84 23.79 16.04
C ARG A 87 14.81 24.14 14.92
N THR A 88 15.16 23.16 14.09
CA THR A 88 16.07 23.33 12.95
C THR A 88 15.31 23.31 11.63
N SER A 89 15.93 23.82 10.56
CA SER A 89 15.39 23.71 9.20
C SER A 89 15.20 22.26 8.76
N VAL A 90 16.10 21.37 9.19
CA VAL A 90 16.03 19.92 8.93
C VAL A 90 14.85 19.31 9.69
N GLU A 91 14.71 19.57 10.99
CA GLU A 91 13.54 19.09 11.77
C GLU A 91 12.22 19.58 11.16
N LYS A 92 12.17 20.83 10.66
CA LYS A 92 10.97 21.39 10.04
C LYS A 92 10.61 20.63 8.76
N GLN A 93 11.59 20.39 7.90
CA GLN A 93 11.37 19.67 6.66
C GLN A 93 10.97 18.20 6.90
N ILE A 94 11.52 17.53 7.92
CA ILE A 94 11.07 16.20 8.32
C ILE A 94 9.61 16.25 8.81
N ALA A 95 9.26 17.23 9.66
CA ALA A 95 7.92 17.40 10.20
C ALA A 95 6.87 17.69 9.12
N ASP A 96 7.21 18.51 8.11
CA ASP A 96 6.35 18.82 6.97
C ASP A 96 6.08 17.55 6.14
N ILE A 97 7.12 16.75 5.88
CA ILE A 97 6.99 15.46 5.19
C ILE A 97 6.08 14.53 6.00
N TRP A 98 6.31 14.38 7.31
CA TRP A 98 5.47 13.52 8.15
C TRP A 98 4.02 13.98 8.18
N SER A 99 3.78 15.29 8.34
CA SER A 99 2.44 15.87 8.37
C SER A 99 1.67 15.58 7.09
N GLN A 100 2.33 15.68 5.92
CA GLN A 100 1.74 15.36 4.62
C GLN A 100 1.31 13.89 4.51
N PHE A 101 2.17 12.94 4.90
CA PHE A 101 1.89 11.52 4.77
C PHE A 101 1.00 10.96 5.88
N LEU A 102 1.04 11.56 7.07
CA LEU A 102 0.20 11.18 8.20
C LEU A 102 -1.15 11.92 8.21
N LYS A 103 -1.36 12.89 7.31
CA LYS A 103 -2.54 13.77 7.25
C LYS A 103 -2.82 14.47 8.59
N LEU A 104 -1.78 14.99 9.23
CA LEU A 104 -1.84 15.71 10.50
C LEU A 104 -1.52 17.20 10.29
N GLU A 105 -2.15 18.09 11.04
CA GLU A 105 -1.88 19.54 10.94
C GLU A 105 -0.50 19.92 11.50
N LYS A 106 -0.08 19.27 12.58
CA LYS A 106 1.22 19.52 13.25
C LYS A 106 1.81 18.23 13.80
N VAL A 107 3.12 18.09 13.69
CA VAL A 107 3.90 16.99 14.28
C VAL A 107 5.02 17.59 15.12
N GLY A 108 5.05 17.24 16.40
CA GLY A 108 6.12 17.61 17.33
C GLY A 108 7.34 16.70 17.19
N ILE A 109 8.53 17.20 17.50
CA ILE A 109 9.77 16.48 17.22
C ILE A 109 9.96 15.17 18.02
N HIS A 110 9.24 15.03 19.14
CA HIS A 110 9.25 13.86 20.00
C HIS A 110 8.07 12.92 19.76
N ASN A 111 7.19 13.23 18.81
CA ASN A 111 6.10 12.33 18.47
C ASN A 111 6.65 11.10 17.76
N ASN A 112 6.18 9.93 18.21
CA ASN A 112 6.57 8.65 17.64
C ASN A 112 5.76 8.39 16.35
N PHE A 113 6.46 8.05 15.28
CA PHE A 113 5.90 7.76 13.96
C PHE A 113 4.75 6.74 14.00
N PHE A 114 4.96 5.62 14.71
CA PHE A 114 4.01 4.51 14.78
C PHE A 114 2.81 4.86 15.66
N GLU A 115 3.01 5.67 16.70
CA GLU A 115 1.92 6.18 17.55
C GLU A 115 1.02 7.17 16.82
N LEU A 116 1.54 7.83 15.78
CA LEU A 116 0.77 8.71 14.90
C LEU A 116 0.03 7.94 13.78
N GLY A 117 -0.02 6.61 13.86
CA GLY A 117 -0.66 5.76 12.86
C GLY A 117 0.21 5.55 11.61
N GLY A 118 1.52 5.63 11.75
CA GLY A 118 2.47 5.24 10.70
C GLY A 118 2.58 3.72 10.56
N ASP A 119 2.54 3.22 9.33
CA ASP A 119 2.78 1.82 8.99
C ASP A 119 4.02 1.68 8.08
N SER A 120 4.34 0.45 7.64
CA SER A 120 5.50 0.19 6.78
C SER A 120 5.39 0.81 5.38
N LEU A 121 4.17 1.03 4.87
CA LEU A 121 3.93 1.67 3.58
C LEU A 121 4.24 3.17 3.66
N ILE A 122 3.66 3.84 4.66
CA ILE A 122 3.91 5.25 4.97
C ILE A 122 5.40 5.45 5.30
N ALA A 123 6.01 4.54 6.04
CA ALA A 123 7.43 4.56 6.36
C ALA A 123 8.30 4.59 5.09
N THR A 124 7.99 3.71 4.13
CA THR A 124 8.70 3.65 2.85
C THR A 124 8.54 4.94 2.05
N GLN A 125 7.34 5.51 2.03
CA GLN A 125 7.05 6.79 1.34
C GLN A 125 7.82 7.95 1.98
N ILE A 126 7.84 8.04 3.32
CA ILE A 126 8.59 9.06 4.06
C ILE A 126 10.08 8.91 3.81
N ILE A 127 10.65 7.71 3.93
CA ILE A 127 12.08 7.48 3.69
C ILE A 127 12.47 7.85 2.25
N SER A 128 11.65 7.50 1.26
CA SER A 128 11.85 7.93 -0.13
C SER A 128 11.88 9.46 -0.26
N ARG A 129 10.95 10.16 0.39
CA ARG A 129 10.86 11.63 0.35
C ARG A 129 12.00 12.31 1.10
N LEU A 130 12.42 11.76 2.23
CA LEU A 130 13.60 12.24 2.98
C LEU A 130 14.88 12.06 2.16
N ASN A 131 15.09 10.88 1.56
CA ASN A 131 16.24 10.62 0.70
C ASN A 131 16.29 11.60 -0.48
N ASN A 132 15.15 11.88 -1.12
CA ASN A 132 15.06 12.87 -2.20
C ASN A 132 15.28 14.32 -1.72
N ALA A 133 14.70 14.70 -0.59
CA ALA A 133 14.77 16.07 -0.06
C ALA A 133 16.18 16.45 0.41
N PHE A 134 16.89 15.51 1.04
CA PHE A 134 18.20 15.73 1.63
C PHE A 134 19.35 15.16 0.80
N ASN A 135 19.07 14.44 -0.29
CA ASN A 135 20.05 13.76 -1.14
C ASN A 135 20.99 12.83 -0.33
N ILE A 136 20.39 12.04 0.57
CA ILE A 136 21.06 11.08 1.46
C ILE A 136 20.52 9.66 1.24
N LYS A 137 21.16 8.66 1.84
CA LYS A 137 20.71 7.26 1.83
C LYS A 137 20.37 6.79 3.24
N LEU A 138 19.09 6.90 3.59
CA LEU A 138 18.53 6.30 4.79
C LEU A 138 17.90 4.94 4.44
N PRO A 139 18.32 3.84 5.08
CA PRO A 139 17.58 2.59 5.02
C PRO A 139 16.27 2.71 5.81
N LEU A 140 15.27 1.91 5.42
CA LEU A 140 13.96 1.87 6.08
C LEU A 140 14.07 1.51 7.58
N SER A 141 15.05 0.65 7.94
CA SER A 141 15.30 0.24 9.32
C SER A 141 15.51 1.42 10.27
N VAL A 142 16.07 2.53 9.77
CA VAL A 142 16.30 3.73 10.58
C VAL A 142 15.01 4.29 11.15
N LEU A 143 13.87 4.20 10.45
CA LEU A 143 12.61 4.70 11.00
C LEU A 143 12.06 3.80 12.13
N PHE A 144 12.37 2.51 12.08
CA PHE A 144 12.01 1.56 13.14
C PHE A 144 12.91 1.72 14.37
N GLU A 145 14.19 2.02 14.16
CA GLU A 145 15.15 2.27 15.24
C GLU A 145 14.98 3.67 15.84
N LEU A 146 14.74 4.68 15.00
CA LEU A 146 14.65 6.10 15.32
C LEU A 146 13.26 6.62 14.97
N SER A 147 12.30 6.27 15.82
CA SER A 147 10.88 6.51 15.58
C SER A 147 10.41 7.94 15.83
N THR A 148 11.29 8.90 16.13
CA THR A 148 10.95 10.31 16.33
C THR A 148 11.79 11.24 15.45
N ILE A 149 11.26 12.42 15.12
CA ILE A 149 11.96 13.43 14.31
C ILE A 149 13.28 13.86 14.97
N ALA A 150 13.29 14.07 16.28
CA ALA A 150 14.50 14.47 17.02
C ALA A 150 15.61 13.41 16.92
N GLN A 151 15.25 12.12 16.87
CA GLN A 151 16.21 11.03 16.69
C GLN A 151 16.69 10.95 15.23
N LEU A 152 15.77 11.03 14.27
CA LEU A 152 16.11 11.03 12.84
C LEU A 152 16.99 12.21 12.44
N ASN A 153 16.71 13.39 12.99
CA ASN A 153 17.46 14.61 12.69
C ASN A 153 18.97 14.41 12.92
N LYS A 154 19.36 13.75 14.02
CA LYS A 154 20.77 13.46 14.31
C LYS A 154 21.44 12.62 13.23
N THR A 155 20.74 11.60 12.73
CA THR A 155 21.24 10.72 11.67
C THR A 155 21.33 11.44 10.34
N ILE A 156 20.33 12.26 10.02
CA ILE A 156 20.29 13.08 8.80
C ILE A 156 21.42 14.12 8.82
N GLU A 157 21.57 14.88 9.91
CA GLU A 157 22.65 15.85 10.08
C GLU A 157 24.03 15.20 10.00
N THR A 158 24.22 14.01 10.59
CA THR A 158 25.47 13.25 10.47
C THR A 158 25.77 12.84 9.03
N ASN A 159 24.76 12.39 8.28
CA ASN A 159 24.91 12.03 6.87
C ASN A 159 25.18 13.26 6.01
N LEU A 160 24.51 14.38 6.27
CA LEU A 160 24.73 15.65 5.57
C LEU A 160 26.14 16.19 5.83
N TRP A 161 26.59 16.16 7.09
CA TRP A 161 27.95 16.55 7.47
C TRP A 161 29.00 15.65 6.81
N THR A 162 28.80 14.33 6.84
CA THR A 162 29.69 13.36 6.18
C THR A 162 29.73 13.58 4.67
N ALA A 163 28.59 13.82 4.02
CA ALA A 163 28.51 14.12 2.60
C ALA A 163 29.25 15.43 2.24
N GLN A 164 29.16 16.46 3.09
CA GLN A 164 29.90 17.72 2.96
C GLN A 164 31.41 17.57 3.15
N TYR A 165 31.85 16.73 4.10
CA TYR A 165 33.27 16.49 4.38
C TYR A 165 33.95 15.64 3.29
N ILE A 166 33.24 14.62 2.78
CA ILE A 166 33.72 13.76 1.70
C ILE A 166 33.68 14.50 0.34
N SER A 167 32.95 15.60 0.19
CA SER A 167 32.96 16.36 -1.08
C SER A 167 34.34 16.94 -1.46
N ASN A 168 35.31 16.95 -0.52
CA ASN A 168 36.70 17.36 -0.76
C ASN A 168 37.64 16.20 -1.16
N SER A 169 37.16 14.96 -1.24
CA SER A 169 37.90 13.83 -1.79
C SER A 169 37.04 13.10 -2.83
N ALA A 170 37.62 12.82 -3.99
CA ALA A 170 36.91 12.31 -5.16
C ALA A 170 36.35 10.89 -4.94
N SER A 171 35.19 10.80 -4.29
CA SER A 171 34.25 9.69 -4.42
C SER A 171 32.88 10.18 -3.95
N LYS A 172 32.17 10.83 -4.86
CA LYS A 172 30.72 10.87 -4.76
C LYS A 172 30.22 9.43 -4.85
N THR A 173 29.97 8.79 -3.71
CA THR A 173 28.85 7.86 -3.57
C THR A 173 27.54 8.66 -3.71
N THR A 174 27.38 9.32 -4.87
CA THR A 174 26.11 9.90 -5.29
C THR A 174 25.11 8.77 -5.26
N TYR A 175 23.94 9.04 -4.71
CA TYR A 175 22.74 8.27 -4.97
C TYR A 175 22.59 8.11 -6.50
N LYS A 176 23.13 7.02 -7.05
CA LYS A 176 22.96 6.60 -8.45
C LYS A 176 21.60 5.91 -8.49
N GLY A 177 20.56 6.40 -9.13
CA GLY A 177 20.19 7.72 -9.61
C GLY A 177 18.66 7.78 -9.44
N ASN A 178 18.07 8.97 -9.31
CA ASN A 178 16.61 9.10 -9.33
C ASN A 178 16.04 8.31 -10.51
N LEU A 179 14.95 7.57 -10.27
CA LEU A 179 14.21 6.92 -11.34
C LEU A 179 13.83 7.99 -12.38
N LYS A 180 14.37 7.84 -13.59
CA LYS A 180 14.15 8.74 -14.71
C LYS A 180 13.44 7.99 -15.81
N GLN A 181 12.66 8.74 -16.58
CA GLN A 181 12.08 8.21 -17.81
C GLN A 181 13.20 7.71 -18.74
N PHE A 182 13.06 6.49 -19.22
CA PHE A 182 13.95 5.84 -20.16
C PHE A 182 13.16 5.43 -21.41
N ARG A 183 13.49 6.02 -22.56
CA ARG A 183 12.80 5.74 -23.83
C ARG A 183 13.68 4.75 -24.63
N PHE A 184 13.27 3.49 -24.69
CA PHE A 184 14.06 2.37 -25.25
C PHE A 184 14.11 2.37 -26.80
N PRO A 185 15.27 2.02 -27.41
CA PRO A 185 15.30 1.66 -28.84
C PRO A 185 15.28 0.14 -29.15
N GLU A 186 15.70 -0.78 -28.25
CA GLU A 186 15.93 -2.19 -28.67
C GLU A 186 15.37 -3.32 -27.76
N SER A 187 15.44 -3.24 -26.42
CA SER A 187 14.88 -4.29 -25.52
C SER A 187 14.61 -3.78 -24.11
N ILE A 188 13.49 -4.21 -23.51
CA ILE A 188 13.08 -3.83 -22.15
C ILE A 188 13.26 -5.05 -21.22
N PRO A 189 14.13 -5.00 -20.21
CA PRO A 189 14.34 -6.13 -19.32
C PRO A 189 13.15 -6.35 -18.39
N LEU A 190 12.97 -7.56 -17.87
CA LEU A 190 12.07 -7.82 -16.75
C LEU A 190 12.68 -7.31 -15.44
N SER A 191 11.85 -6.84 -14.51
CA SER A 191 12.28 -6.70 -13.12
C SER A 191 12.63 -8.06 -12.51
N PHE A 192 13.37 -8.12 -11.40
CA PHE A 192 13.68 -9.40 -10.73
C PHE A 192 12.41 -10.14 -10.28
N ALA A 193 11.37 -9.41 -9.86
CA ALA A 193 10.09 -9.99 -9.49
C ALA A 193 9.36 -10.59 -10.70
N GLN A 194 9.35 -9.88 -11.83
CA GLN A 194 8.79 -10.40 -13.07
C GLN A 194 9.56 -11.62 -13.58
N GLN A 195 10.91 -11.60 -13.53
CA GLN A 195 11.74 -12.72 -13.96
C GLN A 195 11.45 -13.99 -13.16
N ARG A 196 11.27 -13.88 -11.83
CA ARG A 196 10.85 -15.01 -10.99
C ARG A 196 9.51 -15.60 -11.46
N LEU A 197 8.50 -14.76 -11.67
CA LEU A 197 7.17 -15.23 -12.07
C LEU A 197 7.18 -15.84 -13.48
N TRP A 198 7.92 -15.24 -14.40
CA TRP A 198 8.12 -15.80 -15.73
C TRP A 198 8.80 -17.17 -15.66
N PHE A 199 9.87 -17.32 -14.88
CA PHE A 199 10.56 -18.59 -14.68
C PHE A 199 9.64 -19.68 -14.11
N LEU A 200 8.85 -19.35 -13.08
CA LEU A 200 7.87 -20.28 -12.50
C LEU A 200 6.81 -20.70 -13.52
N ASN A 201 6.31 -19.76 -14.34
CA ASN A 201 5.37 -20.06 -15.40
C ASN A 201 5.95 -21.03 -16.45
N GLN A 202 7.25 -20.92 -16.79
CA GLN A 202 7.94 -21.84 -17.69
C GLN A 202 8.13 -23.25 -17.08
N LEU A 203 8.38 -23.34 -15.77
CA LEU A 203 8.56 -24.63 -15.08
C LEU A 203 7.25 -25.40 -14.90
N GLU A 204 6.15 -24.69 -14.61
CA GLU A 204 4.90 -25.29 -14.13
C GLU A 204 3.81 -25.45 -15.19
N ASN A 205 4.12 -25.21 -16.47
CA ASN A 205 3.20 -25.34 -17.62
C ASN A 205 1.85 -24.63 -17.41
N ASN A 206 1.88 -23.30 -17.30
CA ASN A 206 0.67 -22.44 -17.28
C ASN A 206 -0.41 -22.89 -16.28
N ASN A 207 -0.20 -22.63 -14.99
CA ASN A 207 -1.25 -22.77 -13.96
C ASN A 207 -1.87 -21.41 -13.57
N SER A 208 -2.92 -21.45 -12.76
CA SER A 208 -3.65 -20.28 -12.27
C SER A 208 -3.24 -19.83 -10.86
N ALA A 209 -2.14 -20.37 -10.31
CA ALA A 209 -1.71 -20.07 -8.94
C ALA A 209 -1.32 -18.60 -8.74
N TYR A 210 -0.96 -17.91 -9.83
CA TYR A 210 -0.62 -16.48 -9.86
C TYR A 210 -1.69 -15.62 -10.54
N ASN A 211 -2.91 -16.13 -10.67
CA ASN A 211 -4.06 -15.30 -11.00
C ASN A 211 -4.44 -14.46 -9.78
N ILE A 212 -4.90 -13.24 -10.03
CA ILE A 212 -5.45 -12.34 -9.02
C ILE A 212 -6.91 -12.04 -9.38
N PRO A 213 -7.84 -12.95 -9.05
CA PRO A 213 -9.26 -12.76 -9.33
C PRO A 213 -9.92 -11.87 -8.27
N TYR A 214 -10.74 -10.93 -8.74
CA TYR A 214 -11.58 -10.06 -7.92
C TYR A 214 -13.03 -10.10 -8.40
N GLY A 215 -13.96 -10.17 -7.45
CA GLY A 215 -15.39 -10.09 -7.71
C GLY A 215 -16.02 -8.95 -6.92
N TYR A 216 -16.65 -8.01 -7.62
CA TYR A 216 -17.29 -6.84 -7.02
C TYR A 216 -18.79 -6.85 -7.28
N ARG A 217 -19.57 -6.83 -6.20
CA ARG A 217 -21.00 -6.59 -6.29
C ARG A 217 -21.26 -5.09 -6.44
N LEU A 218 -21.94 -4.71 -7.51
CA LEU A 218 -22.32 -3.34 -7.82
C LEU A 218 -23.84 -3.23 -7.75
N THR A 219 -24.33 -2.27 -6.97
CA THR A 219 -25.76 -2.01 -6.79
C THR A 219 -26.10 -0.59 -7.24
N GLY A 220 -27.13 -0.45 -8.06
CA GLY A 220 -27.62 0.80 -8.62
C GLY A 220 -27.58 0.84 -10.14
N ASN A 221 -27.84 2.03 -10.69
CA ASN A 221 -27.89 2.25 -12.14
C ASN A 221 -26.47 2.31 -12.72
N LEU A 222 -25.98 1.18 -13.23
CA LEU A 222 -24.65 1.06 -13.79
C LEU A 222 -24.61 1.49 -15.26
N SER A 223 -23.89 2.57 -15.58
CA SER A 223 -23.47 2.86 -16.95
C SER A 223 -22.38 1.88 -17.41
N ILE A 224 -22.78 0.82 -18.13
CA ILE A 224 -21.87 -0.18 -18.69
C ILE A 224 -20.87 0.46 -19.67
N LYS A 225 -21.31 1.46 -20.43
CA LYS A 225 -20.44 2.22 -21.36
C LYS A 225 -19.34 2.96 -20.61
N ALA A 226 -19.68 3.69 -19.54
CA ALA A 226 -18.67 4.41 -18.74
C ALA A 226 -17.71 3.43 -18.07
N LEU A 227 -18.19 2.27 -17.59
CA LEU A 227 -17.34 1.24 -17.03
C LEU A 227 -16.34 0.70 -18.06
N ALA A 228 -16.80 0.33 -19.26
CA ALA A 228 -15.93 -0.14 -20.32
C ALA A 228 -14.90 0.91 -20.78
N GLN A 229 -15.30 2.19 -20.85
CA GLN A 229 -14.39 3.30 -21.15
C GLN A 229 -13.34 3.47 -20.05
N SER A 230 -13.74 3.38 -18.78
CA SER A 230 -12.83 3.51 -17.64
C SER A 230 -11.77 2.42 -17.64
N LEU A 231 -12.17 1.15 -17.84
CA LEU A 231 -11.23 0.02 -17.91
C LEU A 231 -10.22 0.21 -19.05
N ASN A 232 -10.68 0.61 -20.23
CA ASN A 232 -9.80 0.84 -21.39
C ASN A 232 -8.86 2.04 -21.19
N GLU A 233 -9.30 3.09 -20.50
CA GLU A 233 -8.44 4.23 -20.18
C GLU A 233 -7.35 3.85 -19.17
N ILE A 234 -7.64 3.00 -18.19
CA ILE A 234 -6.62 2.45 -17.28
C ILE A 234 -5.61 1.60 -18.07
N ILE A 235 -6.07 0.71 -18.96
CA ILE A 235 -5.20 -0.13 -19.81
C ILE A 235 -4.30 0.74 -20.71
N ARG A 236 -4.83 1.84 -21.26
CA ARG A 236 -4.06 2.80 -22.06
C ARG A 236 -2.96 3.46 -21.21
N ARG A 237 -3.36 3.96 -20.04
CA ARG A 237 -2.54 4.75 -19.11
C ARG A 237 -1.39 3.95 -18.49
N HIS A 238 -1.62 2.68 -18.14
CA HIS A 238 -0.63 1.82 -17.49
C HIS A 238 -0.05 0.82 -18.50
N GLU A 239 1.18 1.06 -18.96
CA GLU A 239 1.84 0.22 -19.96
C GLU A 239 1.89 -1.26 -19.55
N ILE A 240 2.05 -1.52 -18.26
CA ILE A 240 2.16 -2.87 -17.71
C ILE A 240 0.92 -3.74 -17.99
N LEU A 241 -0.28 -3.15 -18.08
CA LEU A 241 -1.52 -3.89 -18.38
C LEU A 241 -1.61 -4.32 -19.84
N ARG A 242 -0.80 -3.73 -20.72
CA ARG A 242 -0.69 -4.04 -22.15
C ARG A 242 0.70 -4.57 -22.52
N THR A 243 1.38 -5.16 -21.54
CA THR A 243 2.71 -5.75 -21.68
C THR A 243 2.63 -7.28 -21.72
N THR A 244 3.35 -7.89 -22.66
CA THR A 244 3.64 -9.33 -22.68
C THR A 244 5.12 -9.60 -22.44
N PHE A 245 5.48 -10.86 -22.20
CA PHE A 245 6.81 -11.30 -21.77
C PHE A 245 7.38 -12.34 -22.73
N ALA A 246 8.02 -11.86 -23.79
CA ALA A 246 8.58 -12.71 -24.83
C ALA A 246 9.86 -13.41 -24.34
N SER A 247 9.99 -14.70 -24.66
CA SER A 247 11.27 -15.40 -24.58
C SER A 247 12.17 -14.89 -25.71
N ALA A 248 13.33 -14.31 -25.39
CA ALA A 248 14.38 -14.04 -26.38
C ALA A 248 15.50 -15.08 -26.23
N GLU A 249 16.41 -15.15 -27.21
CA GLU A 249 17.48 -16.15 -27.25
C GLU A 249 18.42 -16.12 -26.03
N ILE A 250 18.50 -14.99 -25.31
CA ILE A 250 19.41 -14.79 -24.17
C ILE A 250 18.63 -14.58 -22.86
N GLU A 251 17.70 -13.63 -22.82
CA GLU A 251 16.90 -13.32 -21.62
C GLU A 251 15.46 -12.90 -22.00
N PRO A 252 14.46 -13.14 -21.13
CA PRO A 252 13.10 -12.68 -21.38
C PRO A 252 13.05 -11.15 -21.43
N LYS A 253 12.12 -10.61 -22.23
CA LYS A 253 11.92 -9.17 -22.38
C LYS A 253 10.45 -8.77 -22.29
N GLN A 254 10.21 -7.55 -21.84
CA GLN A 254 8.89 -6.91 -21.87
C GLN A 254 8.61 -6.41 -23.29
N VAL A 255 7.41 -6.70 -23.80
CA VAL A 255 6.91 -6.20 -25.08
C VAL A 255 5.64 -5.41 -24.80
N ILE A 256 5.72 -4.09 -24.95
CA ILE A 256 4.61 -3.19 -24.64
C ILE A 256 3.85 -2.91 -25.93
N SER A 257 2.58 -3.32 -26.00
CA SER A 257 1.74 -3.01 -27.15
C SER A 257 1.29 -1.56 -27.14
N SER A 258 1.36 -0.87 -28.28
CA SER A 258 1.02 0.56 -28.40
C SER A 258 -0.47 0.85 -28.23
N ASN A 259 -1.33 -0.10 -28.55
CA ASN A 259 -2.78 0.03 -28.40
C ASN A 259 -3.43 -1.34 -28.22
N ILE A 260 -4.01 -1.57 -27.04
CA ILE A 260 -4.88 -2.70 -26.75
C ILE A 260 -6.13 -2.16 -26.10
N GLN A 261 -7.28 -2.63 -26.57
CA GLN A 261 -8.57 -2.40 -25.93
C GLN A 261 -9.23 -3.73 -25.62
N ILE A 262 -9.93 -3.78 -24.50
CA ILE A 262 -10.80 -4.89 -24.18
C ILE A 262 -12.25 -4.56 -24.51
N THR A 263 -12.96 -5.62 -24.86
CA THR A 263 -14.42 -5.62 -24.82
C THR A 263 -14.85 -6.15 -23.46
N LEU A 264 -15.66 -5.37 -22.73
CA LEU A 264 -16.27 -5.84 -21.50
C LEU A 264 -17.34 -6.88 -21.84
N THR A 265 -17.06 -8.16 -21.56
CA THR A 265 -18.01 -9.25 -21.80
C THR A 265 -19.15 -9.15 -20.79
N ILE A 266 -20.38 -9.07 -21.28
CA ILE A 266 -21.59 -9.00 -20.45
C ILE A 266 -22.29 -10.36 -20.50
N ILE A 267 -22.57 -10.92 -19.33
CA ILE A 267 -23.34 -12.16 -19.19
C ILE A 267 -24.65 -11.80 -18.49
N ASP A 268 -25.74 -11.87 -19.24
CA ASP A 268 -27.07 -11.59 -18.72
C ASP A 268 -27.63 -12.82 -18.00
N LEU A 269 -27.91 -12.68 -16.70
CA LEU A 269 -28.47 -13.72 -15.85
C LEU A 269 -29.84 -13.32 -15.31
N GLN A 270 -30.42 -12.20 -15.77
CA GLN A 270 -31.60 -11.58 -15.15
C GLN A 270 -32.84 -12.49 -15.13
N GLU A 271 -33.02 -13.29 -16.19
CA GLU A 271 -34.18 -14.15 -16.40
C GLU A 271 -34.13 -15.45 -15.57
N LEU A 272 -32.98 -15.77 -14.98
CA LEU A 272 -32.82 -16.96 -14.14
C LEU A 272 -33.49 -16.79 -12.78
N SER A 273 -33.93 -17.90 -12.17
CA SER A 273 -34.36 -17.90 -10.77
C SER A 273 -33.20 -17.58 -9.83
N THR A 274 -33.50 -17.21 -8.58
CA THR A 274 -32.46 -16.85 -7.59
C THR A 274 -31.45 -17.98 -7.35
N GLU A 275 -31.91 -19.23 -7.29
CA GLU A 275 -31.04 -20.40 -7.08
C GLU A 275 -30.15 -20.64 -8.30
N GLU A 276 -30.72 -20.61 -9.51
CA GLU A 276 -29.95 -20.74 -10.76
C GLU A 276 -28.92 -19.62 -10.93
N LYS A 277 -29.26 -18.38 -10.55
CA LYS A 277 -28.32 -17.25 -10.53
C LYS A 277 -27.13 -17.54 -9.64
N GLN A 278 -27.35 -18.02 -8.41
CA GLN A 278 -26.26 -18.33 -7.47
C GLN A 278 -25.33 -19.41 -8.03
N ILE A 279 -25.91 -20.49 -8.57
CA ILE A 279 -25.14 -21.58 -9.20
C ILE A 279 -24.30 -21.04 -10.36
N LYS A 280 -24.89 -20.24 -11.25
CA LYS A 280 -24.17 -19.69 -12.41
C LYS A 280 -23.11 -18.66 -12.03
N VAL A 281 -23.38 -17.79 -11.06
CA VAL A 281 -22.38 -16.86 -10.53
C VAL A 281 -21.18 -17.63 -9.98
N GLN A 282 -21.41 -18.67 -9.18
CA GLN A 282 -20.34 -19.48 -8.61
C GLN A 282 -19.54 -20.20 -9.70
N GLN A 283 -20.22 -20.79 -10.68
CA GLN A 283 -19.60 -21.47 -11.81
C GLN A 283 -18.70 -20.50 -12.60
N ILE A 284 -19.25 -19.38 -13.06
CA ILE A 284 -18.52 -18.41 -13.89
C ILE A 284 -17.34 -17.80 -13.12
N THR A 285 -17.53 -17.49 -11.83
CA THR A 285 -16.45 -16.92 -11.00
C THR A 285 -15.32 -17.93 -10.81
N THR A 286 -15.65 -19.20 -10.57
CA THR A 286 -14.65 -20.27 -10.41
C THR A 286 -13.91 -20.52 -11.72
N GLU A 287 -14.62 -20.61 -12.84
CA GLU A 287 -14.03 -20.79 -14.17
C GLU A 287 -13.10 -19.61 -14.53
N GLU A 288 -13.54 -18.38 -14.30
CA GLU A 288 -12.73 -17.18 -14.55
C GLU A 288 -11.47 -17.14 -13.68
N ALA A 289 -11.59 -17.48 -12.39
CA ALA A 289 -10.47 -17.50 -11.46
C ALA A 289 -9.42 -18.56 -11.84
N GLN A 290 -9.86 -19.71 -12.36
CA GLN A 290 -8.98 -20.82 -12.74
C GLN A 290 -8.45 -20.73 -14.16
N GLN A 291 -9.07 -19.92 -15.03
CA GLN A 291 -8.62 -19.76 -16.41
C GLN A 291 -7.21 -19.17 -16.44
N THR A 292 -6.28 -19.87 -17.08
CA THR A 292 -4.87 -19.50 -17.09
C THR A 292 -4.60 -18.30 -18.00
N PHE A 293 -3.46 -17.64 -17.79
CA PHE A 293 -2.94 -16.60 -18.68
C PHE A 293 -1.71 -17.12 -19.43
N GLU A 294 -1.55 -16.66 -20.66
CA GLU A 294 -0.38 -16.97 -21.49
C GLU A 294 0.51 -15.72 -21.52
N LEU A 295 1.72 -15.82 -20.97
CA LEU A 295 2.56 -14.64 -20.70
C LEU A 295 3.24 -14.07 -21.94
N THR A 296 3.46 -14.86 -22.99
CA THR A 296 4.28 -14.45 -24.14
C THR A 296 3.50 -13.61 -25.16
N SER A 297 2.23 -13.90 -25.34
CA SER A 297 1.35 -13.35 -26.38
C SER A 297 -0.06 -13.00 -25.88
N GLY A 298 -0.47 -13.52 -24.72
CA GLY A 298 -1.80 -13.30 -24.15
C GLY A 298 -1.95 -11.94 -23.46
N PHE A 299 -3.19 -11.45 -23.42
CA PHE A 299 -3.54 -10.27 -22.65
C PHE A 299 -3.76 -10.63 -21.17
N LEU A 300 -3.03 -9.96 -20.27
CA LEU A 300 -2.88 -10.36 -18.86
C LEU A 300 -3.90 -9.71 -17.91
N PHE A 301 -5.01 -9.24 -18.49
CA PHE A 301 -6.14 -8.63 -17.80
C PHE A 301 -7.44 -9.09 -18.46
N ARG A 302 -8.42 -9.55 -17.68
CA ARG A 302 -9.76 -9.91 -18.17
C ARG A 302 -10.82 -9.24 -17.31
N ALA A 303 -11.92 -8.84 -17.95
CA ALA A 303 -13.08 -8.29 -17.29
C ALA A 303 -14.37 -8.91 -17.81
N LYS A 304 -15.26 -9.31 -16.90
CA LYS A 304 -16.62 -9.77 -17.19
C LYS A 304 -17.62 -9.05 -16.29
N LEU A 305 -18.78 -8.71 -16.81
CA LEU A 305 -19.89 -8.16 -16.03
C LEU A 305 -21.05 -9.15 -16.04
N LEU A 306 -21.40 -9.69 -14.89
CA LEU A 306 -22.61 -10.50 -14.71
C LEU A 306 -23.76 -9.58 -14.34
N ARG A 307 -24.84 -9.59 -15.11
CA ARG A 307 -26.03 -8.78 -14.84
C ARG A 307 -27.09 -9.64 -14.17
N LEU A 308 -27.38 -9.39 -12.89
CA LEU A 308 -28.33 -10.16 -12.09
C LEU A 308 -29.73 -9.56 -12.10
N SER A 309 -29.82 -8.23 -12.22
CA SER A 309 -31.04 -7.45 -12.41
C SER A 309 -30.71 -6.14 -13.14
N VAL A 310 -31.69 -5.24 -13.25
CA VAL A 310 -31.46 -3.87 -13.75
C VAL A 310 -30.53 -3.07 -12.82
N GLN A 311 -30.50 -3.39 -11.53
CA GLN A 311 -29.75 -2.65 -10.52
C GLN A 311 -28.64 -3.47 -9.86
N GLU A 312 -28.56 -4.78 -10.10
CA GLU A 312 -27.54 -5.64 -9.48
C GLU A 312 -26.62 -6.26 -10.52
N HIS A 313 -25.33 -6.09 -10.29
CA HIS A 313 -24.28 -6.58 -11.18
C HIS A 313 -23.13 -7.17 -10.36
N ILE A 314 -22.36 -8.06 -10.97
CA ILE A 314 -21.07 -8.51 -10.46
C ILE A 314 -20.01 -8.21 -11.51
N LEU A 315 -19.06 -7.34 -11.20
CA LEU A 315 -17.87 -7.12 -12.01
C LEU A 315 -16.78 -8.11 -11.58
N LEU A 316 -16.40 -9.00 -12.49
CA LEU A 316 -15.26 -9.88 -12.34
C LEU A 316 -14.06 -9.26 -13.05
N LEU A 317 -12.96 -9.09 -12.33
CA LEU A 317 -11.67 -8.68 -12.87
C LEU A 317 -10.65 -9.77 -12.56
N ASN A 318 -9.85 -10.17 -13.52
CA ASN A 318 -8.77 -11.13 -13.29
C ASN A 318 -7.49 -10.63 -13.97
N LEU A 319 -6.40 -10.65 -13.22
CA LEU A 319 -5.08 -10.19 -13.66
C LEU A 319 -4.04 -11.26 -13.35
N HIS A 320 -2.94 -11.27 -14.09
CA HIS A 320 -1.78 -12.07 -13.69
C HIS A 320 -0.88 -11.29 -12.73
N HIS A 321 -0.32 -11.94 -11.70
CA HIS A 321 0.53 -11.30 -10.69
C HIS A 321 1.83 -10.69 -11.26
N ILE A 322 2.20 -11.03 -12.48
CA ILE A 322 3.36 -10.44 -13.18
C ILE A 322 3.13 -8.98 -13.61
N VAL A 323 1.86 -8.55 -13.72
CA VAL A 323 1.47 -7.19 -14.12
C VAL A 323 0.75 -6.41 -13.00
N SER A 324 0.49 -7.03 -11.86
CA SER A 324 -0.21 -6.41 -10.74
C SER A 324 0.19 -7.04 -9.40
N ASP A 325 0.10 -6.25 -8.34
CA ASP A 325 0.18 -6.68 -6.94
C ASP A 325 -0.93 -6.02 -6.12
N GLY A 326 -0.92 -6.21 -4.80
CA GLY A 326 -1.95 -5.64 -3.91
C GLY A 326 -2.01 -4.11 -3.96
N TRP A 327 -0.86 -3.42 -4.01
CA TRP A 327 -0.85 -1.95 -4.03
C TRP A 327 -1.29 -1.41 -5.40
N SER A 328 -0.85 -2.04 -6.49
CA SER A 328 -1.28 -1.69 -7.84
C SER A 328 -2.80 -1.75 -7.98
N PHE A 329 -3.43 -2.68 -7.26
CA PHE A 329 -4.87 -2.85 -7.30
C PHE A 329 -5.66 -1.75 -6.56
N ASP A 330 -5.14 -1.21 -5.46
CA ASP A 330 -5.72 -0.02 -4.82
C ASP A 330 -5.67 1.20 -5.74
N ILE A 331 -4.55 1.36 -6.48
CA ILE A 331 -4.41 2.42 -7.50
C ILE A 331 -5.43 2.22 -8.61
N PHE A 332 -5.55 0.99 -9.12
CA PHE A 332 -6.51 0.63 -10.16
C PHE A 332 -7.94 1.00 -9.75
N PHE A 333 -8.38 0.63 -8.54
CA PHE A 333 -9.76 0.86 -8.11
C PHE A 333 -10.06 2.35 -7.86
N ARG A 334 -9.09 3.10 -7.32
CA ARG A 334 -9.19 4.56 -7.20
C ARG A 334 -9.39 5.21 -8.57
N GLU A 335 -8.51 4.90 -9.52
CA GLU A 335 -8.60 5.45 -10.87
C GLU A 335 -9.87 5.01 -11.60
N LEU A 336 -10.33 3.77 -11.41
CA LEU A 336 -11.60 3.28 -11.95
C LEU A 336 -12.78 4.14 -11.48
N THR A 337 -12.80 4.51 -10.20
CA THR A 337 -13.86 5.35 -9.63
C THR A 337 -13.83 6.77 -10.20
N GLU A 338 -12.65 7.38 -10.30
CA GLU A 338 -12.48 8.73 -10.87
C GLU A 338 -12.87 8.78 -12.35
N LEU A 339 -12.40 7.81 -13.13
CA LEU A 339 -12.72 7.68 -14.56
C LEU A 339 -14.20 7.38 -14.80
N TYR A 340 -14.79 6.49 -14.00
CA TYR A 340 -16.20 6.16 -14.11
C TYR A 340 -17.07 7.39 -13.85
N THR A 341 -16.73 8.19 -12.84
CA THR A 341 -17.42 9.44 -12.52
C THR A 341 -17.33 10.44 -13.67
N ALA A 342 -16.15 10.61 -14.27
CA ALA A 342 -15.98 11.49 -15.42
C ALA A 342 -16.75 10.99 -16.66
N PHE A 343 -16.58 9.73 -17.04
CA PHE A 343 -17.20 9.18 -18.24
C PHE A 343 -18.72 9.00 -18.13
N SER A 344 -19.25 8.74 -16.93
CA SER A 344 -20.71 8.72 -16.72
C SER A 344 -21.36 10.08 -16.92
N THR A 345 -20.59 11.17 -16.80
CA THR A 345 -21.02 12.55 -17.04
C THR A 345 -20.48 13.13 -18.37
N ASN A 346 -19.97 12.26 -19.25
CA ASN A 346 -19.37 12.61 -20.55
C ASN A 346 -18.20 13.62 -20.46
N GLN A 347 -17.48 13.65 -19.33
CA GLN A 347 -16.26 14.42 -19.16
C GLN A 347 -15.04 13.61 -19.61
N PRO A 348 -13.94 14.25 -20.06
CA PRO A 348 -12.69 13.55 -20.36
C PRO A 348 -12.04 12.99 -19.09
N SER A 349 -11.03 12.13 -19.28
CA SER A 349 -10.20 11.62 -18.18
C SER A 349 -9.60 12.77 -17.36
N PRO A 350 -9.82 12.82 -16.03
CA PRO A 350 -9.20 13.83 -15.17
C PRO A 350 -7.74 13.48 -14.80
N LEU A 351 -7.27 12.29 -15.17
CA LEU A 351 -5.98 11.75 -14.75
C LEU A 351 -4.85 12.27 -15.64
N SER A 352 -3.87 12.96 -15.04
CA SER A 352 -2.66 13.42 -15.74
C SER A 352 -1.73 12.28 -16.10
N GLU A 353 -1.11 12.28 -17.28
CA GLU A 353 -0.19 11.22 -17.73
C GLU A 353 0.90 10.86 -16.71
N LEU A 354 1.25 9.57 -16.66
CA LEU A 354 2.26 9.07 -15.72
C LEU A 354 3.66 9.47 -16.19
N PRO A 355 4.48 10.12 -15.33
CA PRO A 355 5.83 10.53 -15.69
C PRO A 355 6.81 9.34 -15.80
N ILE A 356 6.45 8.20 -15.18
CA ILE A 356 7.26 6.99 -15.06
C ILE A 356 6.34 5.80 -15.27
N GLN A 357 6.79 4.82 -16.04
CA GLN A 357 6.12 3.55 -16.29
C GLN A 357 6.90 2.39 -15.67
N TYR A 358 6.28 1.21 -15.55
CA TYR A 358 6.94 0.05 -14.92
C TYR A 358 8.21 -0.37 -15.66
N ALA A 359 8.27 -0.18 -16.98
CA ALA A 359 9.46 -0.43 -17.78
C ALA A 359 10.67 0.41 -17.34
N ASP A 360 10.45 1.68 -16.99
CA ASP A 360 11.50 2.56 -16.45
C ASP A 360 12.04 1.99 -15.13
N PHE A 361 11.13 1.53 -14.25
CA PHE A 361 11.50 0.89 -12.98
C PHE A 361 12.30 -0.40 -13.19
N ALA A 362 11.85 -1.27 -14.11
CA ALA A 362 12.53 -2.53 -14.39
C ALA A 362 13.96 -2.29 -14.89
N HIS A 363 14.16 -1.32 -15.79
CA HIS A 363 15.47 -0.94 -16.28
C HIS A 363 16.34 -0.34 -15.16
N TRP A 364 15.81 0.63 -14.40
CA TRP A 364 16.51 1.22 -13.26
C TRP A 364 16.93 0.17 -12.22
N GLN A 365 16.06 -0.79 -11.92
CA GLN A 365 16.35 -1.85 -10.96
C GLN A 365 17.54 -2.71 -11.41
N ARG A 366 17.62 -3.04 -12.70
CA ARG A 366 18.74 -3.81 -13.27
C ARG A 366 20.05 -3.03 -13.23
N GLU A 367 20.01 -1.75 -13.55
CA GLU A 367 21.17 -0.86 -13.50
C GLU A 367 21.67 -0.62 -12.06
N TRP A 368 20.76 -0.62 -11.08
CA TRP A 368 21.09 -0.38 -9.68
C TRP A 368 21.55 -1.63 -8.93
N LEU A 369 20.86 -2.76 -9.11
CA LEU A 369 21.17 -4.04 -8.45
C LEU A 369 22.19 -4.85 -9.24
N GLN A 370 23.38 -4.29 -9.43
CA GLN A 370 24.52 -4.96 -10.06
C GLN A 370 25.83 -4.58 -9.34
N GLY A 371 26.91 -5.32 -9.63
CA GLY A 371 28.23 -5.11 -9.01
C GLY A 371 28.19 -5.16 -7.48
N GLU A 372 28.88 -4.22 -6.83
CA GLU A 372 29.04 -4.16 -5.37
C GLU A 372 27.71 -4.17 -4.59
N VAL A 373 26.66 -3.52 -5.12
CA VAL A 373 25.34 -3.45 -4.43
C VAL A 373 24.71 -4.84 -4.38
N LEU A 374 24.73 -5.54 -5.52
CA LEU A 374 24.20 -6.90 -5.61
C LEU A 374 25.02 -7.87 -4.76
N GLU A 375 26.34 -7.80 -4.85
CA GLU A 375 27.25 -8.65 -4.08
C GLU A 375 27.06 -8.48 -2.57
N SER A 376 26.94 -7.25 -2.08
CA SER A 376 26.71 -6.95 -0.67
C SER A 376 25.40 -7.58 -0.16
N GLN A 377 24.29 -7.40 -0.89
CA GLN A 377 23.00 -7.97 -0.52
C GLN A 377 23.00 -9.50 -0.60
N LEU A 378 23.62 -10.07 -1.63
CA LEU A 378 23.75 -11.51 -1.77
C LEU A 378 24.60 -12.13 -0.67
N ASN A 379 25.71 -11.50 -0.29
CA ASN A 379 26.58 -12.00 0.77
C ASN A 379 25.88 -12.06 2.12
N TYR A 380 25.07 -11.05 2.44
CA TYR A 380 24.22 -11.08 3.63
C TYR A 380 23.30 -12.32 3.63
N TRP A 381 22.54 -12.54 2.55
CA TRP A 381 21.62 -13.67 2.47
C TRP A 381 22.34 -15.03 2.43
N LYS A 382 23.48 -15.13 1.75
CA LYS A 382 24.32 -16.33 1.77
C LYS A 382 24.78 -16.67 3.18
N GLN A 383 25.11 -15.66 4.00
CA GLN A 383 25.50 -15.87 5.39
C GLN A 383 24.30 -16.32 6.24
N GLN A 384 23.15 -15.63 6.13
CA GLN A 384 21.94 -15.95 6.92
C GLN A 384 21.34 -17.31 6.55
N LEU A 385 21.44 -17.71 5.29
CA LEU A 385 20.92 -18.97 4.77
C LEU A 385 22.01 -20.05 4.64
N SER A 386 23.16 -19.85 5.28
CA SER A 386 24.22 -20.85 5.30
C SER A 386 23.91 -22.00 6.27
N GLY A 387 24.37 -23.20 5.94
CA GLY A 387 24.22 -24.38 6.79
C GLY A 387 22.89 -25.11 6.68
N SER A 388 22.53 -25.87 7.71
CA SER A 388 21.29 -26.63 7.77
C SER A 388 20.15 -25.71 8.22
N LEU A 389 19.19 -25.49 7.34
CA LEU A 389 17.97 -24.73 7.64
C LEU A 389 16.92 -25.66 8.26
N PRO A 390 16.21 -25.21 9.30
CA PRO A 390 15.15 -26.01 9.92
C PRO A 390 14.01 -26.23 8.92
N ILE A 391 13.63 -27.50 8.73
CA ILE A 391 12.39 -27.85 8.03
C ILE A 391 11.26 -27.75 9.05
N LEU A 392 10.32 -26.82 8.82
CA LEU A 392 9.15 -26.69 9.67
C LEU A 392 8.23 -27.89 9.47
N GLN A 393 8.18 -28.79 10.46
CA GLN A 393 7.27 -29.94 10.46
C GLN A 393 5.92 -29.49 11.02
N LEU A 394 4.99 -29.17 10.12
CA LEU A 394 3.60 -28.89 10.47
C LEU A 394 2.81 -30.20 10.56
N PRO A 395 1.78 -30.30 11.42
CA PRO A 395 0.90 -31.47 11.47
C PRO A 395 -0.02 -31.47 10.23
N THR A 396 0.49 -31.97 9.10
CA THR A 396 -0.24 -32.07 7.84
C THR A 396 -1.04 -33.37 7.77
N ASP A 397 -2.24 -33.33 7.19
CA ASP A 397 -3.09 -34.52 7.00
C ASP A 397 -2.42 -35.59 6.12
N TYR A 398 -1.54 -35.17 5.20
CA TYR A 398 -0.84 -36.03 4.24
C TYR A 398 0.63 -35.62 4.10
N PRO A 399 1.54 -36.56 3.76
CA PRO A 399 2.93 -36.23 3.50
C PRO A 399 3.09 -35.32 2.27
N HIS A 400 4.14 -34.49 2.25
CA HIS A 400 4.44 -33.64 1.10
C HIS A 400 4.72 -34.49 -0.15
N PRO A 401 4.00 -34.28 -1.27
CA PRO A 401 4.25 -34.98 -2.50
C PRO A 401 5.60 -34.57 -3.11
N ARG A 402 6.21 -35.47 -3.91
CA ARG A 402 7.49 -35.18 -4.60
C ARG A 402 7.39 -34.05 -5.62
N VAL A 403 6.20 -33.87 -6.21
CA VAL A 403 5.89 -32.77 -7.12
C VAL A 403 4.86 -31.90 -6.42
N GLN A 404 5.15 -30.61 -6.31
CA GLN A 404 4.24 -29.65 -5.71
C GLN A 404 2.90 -29.68 -6.47
N THR A 405 1.80 -29.73 -5.72
CA THR A 405 0.45 -29.62 -6.28
C THR A 405 -0.24 -28.40 -5.67
N TYR A 406 -1.09 -27.77 -6.46
CA TYR A 406 -1.92 -26.64 -6.02
C TYR A 406 -3.34 -27.08 -5.61
N LYS A 407 -3.51 -28.39 -5.35
CA LYS A 407 -4.78 -28.96 -4.88
C LYS A 407 -4.86 -28.78 -3.36
N GLY A 408 -5.64 -27.80 -2.92
CA GLY A 408 -5.98 -27.59 -1.52
C GLY A 408 -7.43 -27.14 -1.39
N ALA A 409 -8.11 -27.53 -0.31
CA ALA A 409 -9.41 -26.97 0.01
C ALA A 409 -9.22 -25.56 0.60
N TYR A 410 -9.94 -24.57 0.06
CA TYR A 410 -10.12 -23.29 0.75
C TYR A 410 -11.13 -23.53 1.86
N ASN A 411 -10.68 -23.55 3.12
CA ASN A 411 -11.59 -23.51 4.27
C ASN A 411 -11.72 -22.03 4.66
N PRO A 412 -12.82 -21.35 4.30
CA PRO A 412 -13.04 -19.94 4.60
C PRO A 412 -13.08 -19.65 6.11
#